data_AF-A0A7V5KR45-F1
#
_entry.id   AF-A0A7V5KR45-F1
#
_cell.length_a   1.000
_cell.length_b   1.000
_cell.length_c   1.000
_cell.angle_alpha   90.00
_cell.angle_beta   90.00
_cell.angle_gamma   90.00
#
_symmetry.space_group_name_H-M   'P 1'
#
loop_
_entity.id
_entity.type
_entity.pdbx_description
1 polymer ?
#
loop_
_entity_poly.entity_id
_entity_poly.type
_entity_poly.pdbx_seq_one_letter_code
_entity_poly.pdbx_strand_id
1 'polypeptide(L)'
;MIEIRMHGRGGQGAVVAAKILASAVFKEGRFAQSFPSFGVERRGAPVLAFTRIDDQPVRLRSAIYTPDHLIILDPTLIGSTNVLVGLKEGGTILVNASVPPEAFLFPQEFRAATVDAAEIA
;
A
#
# COMPACT_ATOMS: atom_id res chain seq x y z
N MET A 1 2.19 -13.57 9.33
CA MET A 1 2.55 -12.59 8.28
C MET A 1 1.41 -11.64 7.95
N ILE A 2 1.68 -10.33 8.02
CA ILE A 2 0.86 -9.24 7.47
C ILE A 2 1.52 -8.78 6.17
N GLU A 3 0.74 -8.63 5.11
CA GLU A 3 1.20 -8.22 3.79
C GLU A 3 0.50 -6.93 3.33
N ILE A 4 1.29 -5.91 2.99
CA ILE A 4 0.81 -4.57 2.64
C ILE A 4 1.28 -4.23 1.23
N ARG A 5 0.35 -3.80 0.37
CA ARG A 5 0.66 -3.30 -0.98
C ARG A 5 0.31 -1.83 -1.08
N MET A 6 1.33 -1.01 -1.32
CA MET A 6 1.21 0.41 -1.53
C MET A 6 1.17 0.73 -3.02
N HIS A 7 0.21 1.57 -3.41
CA HIS A 7 0.03 2.08 -4.77
C HIS A 7 0.27 3.57 -4.77
N GLY A 8 1.13 4.05 -5.67
CA GLY A 8 1.34 5.48 -5.87
C GLY A 8 1.89 5.75 -7.26
N ARG A 9 2.36 6.97 -7.50
CA ARG A 9 3.07 7.34 -8.73
C ARG A 9 4.54 7.60 -8.48
N GLY A 10 5.35 7.44 -9.53
CA GLY A 10 6.76 7.79 -9.51
C GLY A 10 6.97 9.23 -9.04
N GLY A 11 7.61 9.40 -7.88
CA GLY A 11 7.84 10.70 -7.23
C GLY A 11 6.95 11.02 -6.03
N GLN A 12 5.93 10.20 -5.72
CA GLN A 12 5.02 10.42 -4.58
C GLN A 12 5.44 9.71 -3.29
N GLY A 13 6.58 9.01 -3.30
CA GLY A 13 7.16 8.44 -2.07
C GLY A 13 6.62 7.07 -1.64
N ALA A 14 5.83 6.35 -2.45
CA ALA A 14 5.32 5.01 -2.10
C ALA A 14 6.43 4.03 -1.63
N VAL A 15 7.57 4.02 -2.33
CA VAL A 15 8.73 3.18 -1.97
C VAL A 15 9.36 3.61 -0.65
N VAL A 16 9.42 4.92 -0.41
CA VAL A 16 9.97 5.49 0.82
C VAL A 16 9.05 5.16 2.00
N ALA A 17 7.73 5.31 1.84
CA ALA A 17 6.74 4.96 2.84
C ALA A 17 6.84 3.47 3.23
N ALA A 18 6.94 2.56 2.25
CA ALA A 18 7.11 1.13 2.50
C ALA A 18 8.39 0.82 3.30
N LYS A 19 9.48 1.50 2.97
CA LYS A 19 10.77 1.37 3.68
C LYS A 19 10.71 1.93 5.10
N ILE A 20 10.06 3.08 5.29
CA ILE A 20 9.87 3.69 6.62
C ILE A 20 9.05 2.75 7.50
N LEU A 21 7.94 2.23 7.00
CA LEU A 21 7.10 1.28 7.73
C LEU A 21 7.87 0.02 8.13
N ALA A 22 8.59 -0.60 7.19
CA ALA A 22 9.42 -1.76 7.50
C ALA A 22 10.51 -1.44 8.52
N SER A 23 11.14 -0.26 8.44
CA SER A 23 12.15 0.16 9.42
C SER A 23 11.55 0.40 10.80
N ALA A 24 10.35 0.96 10.90
CA ALA A 24 9.66 1.15 12.17
C ALA A 24 9.34 -0.20 12.83
N VAL A 25 8.73 -1.12 12.09
CA VAL A 25 8.42 -2.48 12.54
C VAL A 25 9.68 -3.24 12.98
N PHE A 26 10.78 -3.09 12.23
CA PHE A 26 12.05 -3.70 12.61
C PHE A 26 12.59 -3.15 13.95
N LYS A 27 12.44 -1.85 14.20
CA LYS A 27 12.83 -1.23 15.48
C LYS A 27 11.96 -1.70 16.65
N GLU A 28 10.74 -2.16 16.38
CA GLU A 28 9.86 -2.80 17.37
C GLU A 28 10.23 -4.28 17.65
N GLY A 29 11.32 -4.79 17.06
CA GLY A 29 11.80 -6.16 17.30
C GLY A 29 11.11 -7.23 16.45
N ARG A 30 10.31 -6.82 15.46
CA ARG A 30 9.63 -7.73 14.52
C ARG A 30 10.42 -7.87 13.23
N PHE A 31 10.07 -8.84 12.40
CA PHE A 31 10.71 -9.05 11.11
C PHE A 31 9.93 -8.33 10.02
N ALA A 32 10.63 -7.52 9.23
CA ALA A 32 10.03 -6.79 8.12
C ALA A 32 10.84 -6.92 6.83
N GLN A 33 10.15 -6.89 5.70
CA GLN A 33 10.75 -6.86 4.37
C GLN A 33 10.02 -5.80 3.55
N SER A 34 10.76 -4.87 2.95
CA SER A 34 10.20 -3.88 2.01
C SER A 34 10.93 -3.93 0.68
N PHE A 35 10.19 -3.89 -0.43
CA PHE A 35 10.77 -3.84 -1.76
C PHE A 35 9.79 -3.20 -2.75
N PRO A 36 10.29 -2.50 -3.77
CA PRO A 36 9.45 -1.93 -4.81
C PRO A 36 9.11 -2.95 -5.91
N SER A 37 8.10 -2.63 -6.72
CA SER A 37 7.87 -3.23 -8.03
C SER A 37 7.46 -2.14 -9.02
N PHE A 38 8.38 -1.85 -9.93
CA PHE A 38 8.20 -0.92 -11.05
C PHE A 38 9.15 -1.32 -12.18
N GLY A 39 8.76 -1.04 -13.42
CA GLY A 39 9.59 -1.28 -14.61
C GLY A 39 10.58 -0.15 -14.88
N VAL A 40 10.81 0.15 -16.16
CA VAL A 40 11.62 1.31 -16.63
C VAL A 40 10.86 2.63 -16.53
N GLU A 41 10.12 2.80 -15.43
CA GLU A 41 9.03 3.75 -15.33
C GLU A 41 9.51 5.20 -15.18
N ARG A 42 8.80 6.10 -15.87
CA ARG A 42 9.02 7.55 -15.81
C ARG A 42 8.29 8.17 -14.61
N ARG A 43 8.66 9.39 -14.24
CA ARG A 43 7.94 10.18 -13.22
C ARG A 43 6.44 10.21 -13.55
N GLY A 44 5.59 10.00 -12.55
CA GLY A 44 4.14 9.95 -12.70
C GLY A 44 3.55 8.58 -13.10
N ALA A 45 4.37 7.60 -13.51
CA ALA A 45 3.87 6.25 -13.81
C ALA A 45 3.48 5.47 -12.52
N PRO A 46 2.53 4.51 -12.59
CA PRO A 46 2.07 3.75 -11.44
C PRO A 46 3.15 2.86 -10.81
N VAL A 47 3.52 3.16 -9.57
CA VAL A 47 4.52 2.43 -8.80
C VAL A 47 3.86 1.59 -7.72
N LEU A 48 4.29 0.34 -7.59
CA LEU A 48 3.97 -0.52 -6.47
C LEU A 48 5.13 -0.57 -5.48
N ALA A 49 4.79 -0.63 -4.19
CA ALA A 49 5.73 -0.99 -3.14
C ALA A 49 5.09 -1.98 -2.18
N PHE A 50 5.91 -2.87 -1.63
CA PHE A 50 5.45 -3.97 -0.80
C PHE A 50 6.11 -3.89 0.57
N THR A 51 5.34 -4.24 1.60
CA THR A 51 5.84 -4.44 2.96
C THR A 51 5.27 -5.74 3.51
N ARG A 52 6.14 -6.64 3.97
CA ARG A 52 5.78 -7.81 4.76
C ARG A 52 6.22 -7.62 6.20
N ILE A 53 5.39 -8.04 7.13
CA ILE A 53 5.65 -7.99 8.56
C ILE A 53 5.33 -9.36 9.15
N ASP A 54 6.22 -9.89 9.97
CA ASP A 54 5.98 -11.15 10.66
C ASP A 54 6.72 -11.22 12.00
N ASP A 55 6.32 -12.17 12.83
CA ASP A 55 6.96 -12.43 14.12
C ASP A 55 8.14 -13.42 13.97
N GLN A 56 8.34 -13.94 12.76
CA GLN A 56 9.46 -14.81 12.38
C GLN A 56 10.19 -14.28 11.13
N PRO A 57 11.44 -14.69 10.86
CA PRO A 57 12.18 -14.24 9.69
C PRO A 57 11.42 -14.43 8.36
N VAL A 58 11.19 -13.34 7.63
CA VAL A 58 10.52 -13.36 6.32
C VAL A 58 11.47 -13.89 5.24
N ARG A 59 11.27 -15.13 4.80
CA ARG A 59 12.07 -15.78 3.74
C ARG A 59 11.49 -15.66 2.34
N LEU A 60 10.19 -15.35 2.23
CA LEU A 60 9.49 -15.22 0.95
C LEU A 60 10.00 -13.99 0.18
N ARG A 61 10.29 -14.15 -1.11
CA ARG A 61 10.80 -13.10 -2.01
C ARG A 61 10.03 -13.09 -3.34
N SER A 62 8.73 -12.82 -3.26
CA SER A 62 7.83 -12.65 -4.40
C SER A 62 7.00 -11.38 -4.21
N ALA A 63 6.31 -10.91 -5.25
CA ALA A 63 5.33 -9.84 -5.11
C ALA A 63 4.20 -10.23 -4.13
N ILE A 64 3.48 -9.23 -3.61
CA ILE A 64 2.29 -9.46 -2.77
C ILE A 64 1.06 -9.48 -3.68
N TYR A 65 0.59 -10.69 -3.97
CA TYR A 65 -0.62 -10.93 -4.77
C TYR A 65 -1.89 -10.88 -3.94
N THR A 66 -1.79 -11.29 -2.66
CA THR A 66 -2.92 -11.34 -1.73
C THR A 66 -2.66 -10.48 -0.49
N PRO A 67 -2.74 -9.14 -0.57
CA PRO A 67 -2.48 -8.27 0.56
C PRO A 67 -3.58 -8.34 1.63
N ASP A 68 -3.21 -8.09 2.89
CA ASP A 68 -4.12 -7.79 4.00
C ASP A 68 -4.55 -6.32 3.98
N HIS A 69 -3.65 -5.44 3.53
CA HIS A 69 -3.88 -4.00 3.49
C HIS A 69 -3.42 -3.36 2.17
N LEU A 70 -4.22 -2.42 1.67
CA LEU A 70 -3.87 -1.52 0.57
C LEU A 70 -3.70 -0.10 1.10
N ILE A 71 -2.63 0.56 0.64
CA ILE A 71 -2.42 1.99 0.87
C ILE A 71 -2.30 2.66 -0.49
N ILE A 72 -3.19 3.58 -0.79
CA ILE A 72 -3.31 4.24 -2.09
C ILE A 72 -2.95 5.71 -1.92
N LEU A 73 -1.74 6.09 -2.35
CA LEU A 73 -1.21 7.44 -2.23
C LEU A 73 -1.83 8.41 -3.25
N ASP A 74 -2.34 7.88 -4.36
CA ASP A 74 -2.97 8.66 -5.42
C ASP A 74 -4.34 8.05 -5.79
N PRO A 75 -5.45 8.72 -5.46
CA PRO A 75 -6.80 8.25 -5.74
C PRO A 75 -7.08 8.01 -7.22
N THR A 76 -6.37 8.69 -8.13
CA THR A 76 -6.56 8.51 -9.58
C THR A 76 -6.20 7.11 -10.05
N LEU A 77 -5.39 6.38 -9.26
CA LEU A 77 -5.04 4.99 -9.55
C LEU A 77 -6.26 4.05 -9.47
N ILE A 78 -7.22 4.34 -8.60
CA ILE A 78 -8.45 3.54 -8.43
C ILE A 78 -9.24 3.43 -9.73
N GLY A 79 -9.30 4.51 -10.52
CA GLY A 79 -10.00 4.51 -11.81
C GLY A 79 -9.16 4.03 -13.00
N SER A 80 -7.83 4.01 -12.87
CA SER A 80 -6.92 3.69 -13.98
C SER A 80 -6.38 2.27 -13.96
N THR A 81 -6.36 1.61 -12.79
CA THR A 81 -5.85 0.26 -12.61
C THR A 81 -6.71 -0.50 -11.59
N ASN A 82 -6.69 -1.83 -11.64
CA ASN A 82 -7.40 -2.65 -10.67
C ASN A 82 -6.59 -2.77 -9.37
N VAL A 83 -6.60 -1.72 -8.55
CA VAL A 83 -5.82 -1.63 -7.31
C VAL A 83 -6.23 -2.66 -6.25
N LEU A 84 -7.47 -3.14 -6.33
CA LEU A 84 -8.11 -4.05 -5.36
C LEU A 84 -7.77 -5.53 -5.58
N VAL A 85 -7.13 -5.90 -6.70
CA VAL A 85 -6.90 -7.32 -7.06
C VAL A 85 -6.23 -8.09 -5.93
N GLY A 86 -6.88 -9.16 -5.50
CA GLY A 86 -6.36 -10.09 -4.50
C GLY A 86 -6.38 -9.58 -3.06
N LEU A 87 -6.93 -8.39 -2.79
CA LEU A 87 -7.17 -7.97 -1.41
C LEU A 87 -8.00 -9.05 -0.70
N LYS A 88 -7.51 -9.51 0.45
CA LYS A 88 -8.17 -10.55 1.25
C LYS A 88 -9.53 -10.05 1.77
N GLU A 89 -10.46 -10.98 1.99
CA GLU A 89 -11.75 -10.70 2.63
C GLU A 89 -11.54 -9.99 3.99
N GLY A 90 -12.32 -8.95 4.26
CA GLY A 90 -12.16 -8.11 5.46
C GLY A 90 -10.91 -7.22 5.45
N GLY A 91 -10.17 -7.18 4.34
CA GLY A 91 -8.98 -6.36 4.16
C GLY A 91 -9.25 -4.87 4.28
N THR A 92 -8.20 -4.09 4.56
CA THR A 92 -8.31 -2.64 4.78
C THR A 92 -7.71 -1.85 3.62
N ILE A 93 -8.41 -0.81 3.20
CA ILE A 93 -7.98 0.15 2.18
C ILE A 93 -7.81 1.51 2.87
N LEU A 94 -6.62 2.10 2.77
CA LEU A 94 -6.35 3.47 3.16
C LEU A 94 -6.06 4.29 1.90
N VAL A 95 -6.78 5.40 1.71
CA VAL A 95 -6.61 6.28 0.54
C VAL A 95 -6.20 7.67 1.00
N ASN A 96 -5.17 8.23 0.36
CA ASN A 96 -4.82 9.64 0.53
C ASN A 96 -5.81 10.50 -0.26
N ALA A 97 -6.82 11.04 0.41
CA ALA A 97 -7.88 11.84 -0.20
C ALA A 97 -8.54 12.76 0.84
N SER A 98 -8.96 13.94 0.38
CA SER A 98 -9.74 14.91 1.16
C SER A 98 -11.24 14.58 1.25
N VAL A 99 -11.70 13.62 0.44
CA VAL A 99 -13.09 13.13 0.43
C VAL A 99 -13.24 11.94 1.38
N PRO A 100 -14.44 11.68 1.90
CA PRO A 100 -14.66 10.54 2.78
C PRO A 100 -14.64 9.20 2.00
N PRO A 101 -14.45 8.05 2.68
CA PRO A 101 -14.31 6.75 2.01
C PRO A 101 -15.50 6.37 1.12
N GLU A 102 -16.70 6.83 1.46
CA GLU A 102 -17.95 6.58 0.74
C GLU A 102 -17.97 7.23 -0.65
N ALA A 103 -17.07 8.18 -0.92
CA ALA A 103 -16.88 8.73 -2.26
C ALA A 103 -16.28 7.70 -3.24
N PHE A 104 -15.70 6.61 -2.73
CA PHE A 104 -15.13 5.53 -3.52
C PHE A 104 -16.08 4.33 -3.55
N LEU A 105 -16.28 3.74 -4.73
CA LEU A 105 -17.12 2.56 -4.93
C LEU A 105 -16.36 1.27 -4.58
N PHE A 106 -16.01 1.11 -3.31
CA PHE A 106 -15.39 -0.13 -2.81
C PHE A 106 -16.45 -1.16 -2.39
N PRO A 107 -16.21 -2.47 -2.61
CA PRO A 107 -17.05 -3.53 -2.06
C PRO A 107 -17.23 -3.44 -0.54
N GLN A 108 -18.44 -3.71 -0.04
CA GLN A 108 -18.78 -3.58 1.38
C GLN A 108 -18.04 -4.57 2.29
N GLU A 109 -17.48 -5.64 1.73
CA GLU A 109 -16.65 -6.62 2.45
C GLU A 109 -15.29 -6.05 2.89
N PHE A 110 -14.87 -4.92 2.34
CA PHE A 110 -13.62 -4.25 2.70
C PHE A 110 -13.85 -3.10 3.66
N ARG A 111 -12.88 -2.89 4.54
CA ARG A 111 -12.83 -1.69 5.40
C ARG A 111 -12.11 -0.59 4.65
N ALA A 112 -12.72 0.58 4.51
CA ALA A 112 -12.12 1.72 3.82
C ALA A 112 -11.96 2.91 4.76
N ALA A 113 -10.84 3.60 4.65
CA ALA A 113 -10.54 4.84 5.34
C ALA A 113 -9.84 5.82 4.39
N THR A 114 -10.04 7.11 4.63
CA THR A 114 -9.37 8.19 3.90
C THR A 114 -8.62 9.08 4.88
N VAL A 115 -7.55 9.70 4.39
CA VAL A 115 -6.78 10.71 5.11
C VAL A 115 -6.31 11.75 4.12
N ASP A 116 -6.45 13.04 4.44
CA ASP A 116 -5.82 14.10 3.66
C ASP A 116 -4.36 14.24 4.10
N ALA A 117 -3.48 13.39 3.55
CA ALA A 117 -2.06 13.46 3.88
C ALA A 117 -1.38 14.69 3.27
N ALA A 118 -2.00 15.35 2.28
CA ALA A 118 -1.48 16.57 1.67
C ALA A 118 -1.76 17.80 2.55
N GLU A 119 -2.87 17.82 3.29
CA GLU A 119 -3.15 18.87 4.29
C GLU A 119 -2.18 18.80 5.49
N ILE A 120 -1.71 17.59 5.83
CA ILE A 120 -0.84 17.36 7.00
C ILE A 120 0.62 17.80 6.75
N ALA A 121 1.11 17.78 5.50
CA ALA A 121 2.53 17.82 5.15
C ALA A 121 2.99 19.10 4.42
#